data_AF-Q0RM19-F1
#
_entry.id   AF-Q0RM19-F1
#
_cell.length_a   1.000
_cell.length_b   1.000
_cell.length_c   1.000
_cell.angle_alpha   90.00
_cell.angle_beta   90.00
_cell.angle_gamma   90.00
#
_symmetry.space_group_name_H-M   'P 1'
#
loop_
_entity.id
_entity.type
_entity.pdbx_description
1 polymer ?
#
loop_
_entity_poly.entity_id
_entity_poly.type
_entity_poly.pdbx_seq_one_letter_code
_entity_poly.pdbx_strand_id
1 'polypeptide(L)'
;MRRMQGEVGVATPQTVQPRALLYIEDVGAQLGKSPDAMHQWLHRWRQGLTSAEPPPMVKIDGRRLACTPESFAAWIRRKAAEAA
;
A
#
# COMPACT_ATOMS: atom_id res chain seq x y z
N MET A 1 6.85 -26.47 -40.07
CA MET A 1 6.03 -25.30 -39.70
C MET A 1 5.62 -25.41 -38.23
N ARG A 2 5.74 -24.29 -37.49
CA ARG A 2 5.15 -23.86 -36.18
C ARG A 2 4.51 -24.91 -35.25
N ARG A 3 5.02 -25.08 -34.01
CA ARG A 3 4.62 -24.41 -32.71
C ARG A 3 3.19 -24.82 -32.28
N MET A 4 2.84 -25.13 -31.04
CA MET A 4 3.47 -25.03 -29.72
C MET A 4 2.61 -25.84 -28.74
N GLN A 5 3.24 -26.40 -27.71
CA GLN A 5 2.60 -26.95 -26.53
C GLN A 5 1.70 -25.88 -25.87
N GLY A 6 0.46 -26.23 -25.56
CA GLY A 6 -0.46 -25.43 -24.77
C GLY A 6 -0.44 -25.89 -23.33
N GLU A 7 0.63 -25.55 -22.61
CA GLU A 7 0.73 -25.71 -21.17
C GLU A 7 -0.09 -24.59 -20.52
N VAL A 8 -1.37 -24.82 -20.24
CA VAL A 8 -2.17 -23.84 -19.49
C VAL A 8 -1.87 -24.10 -18.02
N GLY A 9 -0.89 -23.35 -17.51
CA GLY A 9 -0.38 -23.45 -16.15
C GLY A 9 -1.49 -23.47 -15.11
N VAL A 10 -1.41 -24.45 -14.22
CA VAL A 10 -2.14 -24.50 -12.96
C VAL A 10 -1.95 -23.14 -12.27
N ALA A 11 -3.04 -22.40 -12.09
CA ALA A 11 -3.06 -21.23 -11.24
C ALA A 11 -2.63 -21.69 -9.84
N THR A 12 -1.36 -21.44 -9.50
CA THR A 12 -0.85 -21.70 -8.16
C THR A 12 -1.78 -20.96 -7.19
N PRO A 13 -2.34 -21.63 -6.17
CA PRO A 13 -3.03 -20.92 -5.10
C PRO A 13 -2.03 -19.90 -4.58
N GLN A 14 -2.39 -18.62 -4.66
CA GLN A 14 -1.57 -17.53 -4.17
C GLN A 14 -1.22 -17.89 -2.73
N THR A 15 0.03 -18.29 -2.53
CA THR A 15 0.60 -18.55 -1.23
C THR A 15 0.21 -17.34 -0.38
N VAL A 16 -0.64 -17.55 0.61
CA VAL A 16 -0.94 -16.53 1.61
C VAL A 16 0.38 -16.29 2.32
N GLN A 17 1.15 -15.35 1.77
CA GLN A 17 2.43 -14.96 2.33
C GLN A 17 2.11 -14.41 3.73
N PRO A 18 2.86 -14.83 4.77
CA PRO A 18 2.66 -14.32 6.13
C PRO A 18 2.65 -12.79 6.07
N ARG A 19 1.60 -12.17 6.67
CA ARG A 19 1.28 -10.73 6.64
C ARG A 19 2.53 -9.85 6.77
N ALA A 20 3.17 -9.56 5.65
CA ALA A 20 4.30 -8.64 5.60
C ALA A 20 3.72 -7.25 5.79
N LEU A 21 4.18 -6.55 6.83
CA LEU A 21 3.86 -5.14 7.01
C LEU A 21 4.40 -4.36 5.81
N LEU A 22 3.60 -3.43 5.29
CA LEU A 22 4.06 -2.45 4.31
C LEU A 22 4.61 -1.26 5.08
N TYR A 23 5.90 -0.98 4.93
CA TYR A 23 6.48 0.19 5.56
C TYR A 23 6.13 1.45 4.74
N ILE A 24 6.32 2.62 5.35
CA ILE A 24 6.00 3.91 4.74
C ILE A 24 6.68 4.13 3.39
N GLU A 25 7.87 3.55 3.21
CA GLU A 25 8.62 3.60 1.96
C GLU A 25 7.92 2.79 0.85
N ASP A 26 7.42 1.59 1.17
CA ASP A 26 6.67 0.72 0.24
C ASP A 26 5.33 1.34 -0.15
N VAL A 27 4.63 1.89 0.84
CA VAL A 27 3.35 2.60 0.63
C VAL A 27 3.58 3.84 -0.21
N GLY A 28 4.63 4.61 0.08
CA GLY A 28 5.03 5.78 -0.71
C GLY A 28 5.28 5.43 -2.16
N ALA A 29 6.09 4.39 -2.42
CA ALA A 29 6.40 3.94 -3.76
C ALA A 29 5.13 3.58 -4.57
N GLN A 30 4.18 2.87 -3.95
CA GLN A 30 2.90 2.53 -4.60
C GLN A 30 2.02 3.75 -4.90
N LEU A 31 2.17 4.84 -4.12
CA LEU A 31 1.47 6.10 -4.34
C LEU A 31 2.26 7.09 -5.22
N GLY A 32 3.42 6.70 -5.76
CA GLY A 32 4.30 7.58 -6.52
C GLY A 32 4.89 8.71 -5.67
N LYS A 33 5.10 8.49 -4.37
CA LYS A 33 5.63 9.46 -3.40
C LYS A 33 6.95 9.00 -2.83
N SER A 34 7.87 9.95 -2.64
CA SER A 34 9.08 9.70 -1.85
C SER A 34 8.74 9.50 -0.36
N PRO A 35 9.61 8.81 0.41
CA PRO A 35 9.43 8.68 1.85
C PRO A 35 9.23 10.03 2.54
N ASP A 36 10.05 11.05 2.24
CA ASP A 36 9.90 12.40 2.80
C ASP A 36 8.52 13.01 2.51
N ALA A 37 8.02 12.86 1.29
CA ALA A 37 6.69 13.34 0.93
C ALA A 37 5.58 12.64 1.73
N MET A 38 5.74 11.34 2.00
CA MET A 38 4.83 10.59 2.88
C MET A 38 4.88 11.10 4.33
N HIS A 39 6.08 11.32 4.86
CA HIS A 39 6.26 11.87 6.21
C HIS A 39 5.65 13.27 6.35
N GLN A 40 5.89 14.15 5.38
CA GLN A 40 5.31 15.49 5.35
C GLN A 40 3.78 15.44 5.23
N TRP A 41 3.24 14.55 4.41
CA TRP A 41 1.80 14.39 4.27
C TRP A 41 1.15 13.98 5.60
N LEU A 42 1.68 12.96 6.27
CA LEU A 42 1.21 12.54 7.59
C LEU A 42 1.30 13.67 8.62
N HIS A 43 2.41 14.41 8.63
CA HIS A 43 2.61 15.53 9.54
C HIS A 43 1.58 16.63 9.32
N ARG A 44 1.40 17.06 8.07
CA ARG A 44 0.42 18.10 7.70
C ARG A 44 -1.01 17.69 8.01
N TRP A 45 -1.37 16.43 7.76
CA TRP A 45 -2.71 15.92 8.07
C TRP A 45 -3.00 15.95 9.57
N ARG A 46 -2.02 15.54 10.40
CA ARG A 46 -2.14 15.61 11.87
C ARG A 46 -2.29 17.03 12.41
N GLN A 47 -1.73 18.01 11.71
CA GLN A 47 -1.89 19.43 12.03
C GLN A 47 -3.16 20.05 11.45
N GLY A 48 -4.00 19.29 10.76
CA GLY A 48 -5.19 19.80 10.08
C GLY A 48 -4.88 20.69 8.86
N LEU A 49 -3.64 20.66 8.36
CA LEU A 49 -3.18 21.49 7.24
C LEU A 49 -3.49 20.88 5.86
N THR A 50 -4.14 19.72 5.84
CA THR A 50 -4.64 19.07 4.63
C THR A 50 -5.83 18.19 4.96
N SER A 51 -6.83 18.20 4.08
CA SER A 51 -8.00 17.32 4.16
C SER A 51 -7.76 15.94 3.53
N ALA A 52 -6.66 15.78 2.76
CA ALA A 52 -6.31 14.50 2.17
C ALA A 52 -5.83 13.56 3.28
N GLU A 53 -6.67 12.60 3.64
CA GLU A 53 -6.39 11.64 4.71
C GLU A 53 -5.38 10.58 4.22
N PRO A 54 -4.23 10.41 4.90
CA PRO A 54 -3.20 9.45 4.54
C PRO A 54 -3.60 8.00 4.88
N PRO A 55 -2.85 7.00 4.37
CA PRO A 55 -3.02 5.61 4.76
C PRO A 55 -2.94 5.42 6.29
N PRO A 56 -3.63 4.42 6.84
CA PRO A 56 -3.64 4.13 8.28
C PRO A 56 -2.30 3.53 8.73
N MET A 57 -1.33 4.40 9.01
CA MET A 57 0.02 4.02 9.42
C MET A 57 0.13 3.95 10.95
N VAL A 58 0.72 2.87 11.46
CA VAL A 58 1.05 2.68 12.87
C VAL A 58 2.56 2.64 13.07
N LYS A 59 3.02 3.06 14.26
CA LYS A 59 4.43 2.92 14.63
C LYS A 59 4.70 1.48 15.07
N ILE A 60 5.68 0.85 14.43
CA ILE A 60 6.23 -0.46 14.78
C ILE A 60 7.54 -0.23 15.53
N ASP A 61 7.68 -0.88 16.68
CA ASP A 61 8.85 -0.79 17.57
C ASP A 61 9.24 0.66 17.94
N GLY A 62 8.26 1.58 17.94
CA GLY A 62 8.47 3.00 18.21
C GLY A 62 9.27 3.76 17.15
N ARG A 63 9.74 3.11 16.09
CA ARG A 63 10.69 3.66 15.12
C ARG A 63 10.10 3.85 13.73
N ARG A 64 9.52 2.80 13.15
CA ARG A 64 9.12 2.79 11.73
C ARG A 64 7.61 2.86 11.59
N LEU A 65 7.14 3.53 10.55
CA LEU A 65 5.73 3.56 10.22
C LEU A 65 5.41 2.43 9.25
N ALA A 66 4.38 1.66 9.54
CA ALA A 66 3.90 0.60 8.68
C ALA A 66 2.39 0.41 8.78
N CYS A 67 1.81 -0.33 7.83
CA CYS A 67 0.43 -0.79 7.88
C CYS A 67 0.34 -2.23 7.36
N THR A 68 -0.80 -2.88 7.56
CA THR A 68 -1.03 -4.18 6.92
C THR A 68 -1.43 -3.98 5.45
N PRO A 69 -1.09 -4.93 4.56
CA PRO A 69 -1.53 -4.90 3.16
C PRO A 69 -3.06 -4.77 3.04
N GLU A 70 -3.82 -5.43 3.91
CA GLU A 70 -5.28 -5.39 3.86
C GLU A 70 -5.83 -4.02 4.25
N SER A 71 -5.23 -3.38 5.26
CA SER A 71 -5.62 -2.04 5.69
C SER A 71 -5.30 -1.01 4.60
N PHE A 72 -4.14 -1.14 3.94
CA PHE A 72 -3.78 -0.30 2.81
C PHE A 72 -4.73 -0.48 1.62
N ALA A 73 -5.03 -1.72 1.24
CA ALA A 73 -5.97 -2.02 0.15
C ALA A 73 -7.40 -1.53 0.45
N ALA A 74 -7.85 -1.61 1.70
CA ALA A 74 -9.12 -1.02 2.11
C ALA A 74 -9.11 0.51 1.98
N TRP A 75 -8.02 1.16 2.39
CA TRP A 75 -7.86 2.60 2.25
C TRP A 75 -7.88 3.04 0.78
N ILE A 76 -7.16 2.34 -0.11
CA ILE A 76 -7.16 2.62 -1.56
C ILE A 76 -8.58 2.56 -2.14
N ARG A 77 -9.32 1.49 -1.85
CA ARG A 77 -10.69 1.32 -2.34
C ARG A 77 -11.62 2.43 -1.87
N ARG A 78 -11.48 2.85 -0.61
CA ARG A 78 -12.25 3.99 -0.08
C ARG A 78 -11.89 5.28 -0.80
N LYS A 79 -10.61 5.59 -1.02
CA LYS A 79 -10.19 6.79 -1.75
C LYS A 79 -10.62 6.80 -3.21
N ALA A 80 -10.63 5.64 -3.86
CA ALA A 80 -11.18 5.50 -5.20
C ALA A 80 -12.69 5.79 -5.23
N ALA A 81 -13.45 5.33 -4.23
CA ALA A 81 -14.88 5.59 -4.11
C ALA A 81 -15.21 7.06 -3.76
N GLU A 82 -14.37 7.73 -2.98
CA GLU A 82 -14.51 9.16 -2.66
C GLU A 82 -14.24 10.08 -3.87
N ALA A 83 -13.52 9.58 -4.89
CA ALA A 83 -13.13 10.34 -6.08
C ALA A 83 -14.05 10.12 -7.30
N ALA A 84 -15.03 9.22 -7.20
CA ALA A 84 -16.01 8.91 -8.23
C ALA A 84 -17.29 9.73 -8.05
#